data_AF-A0A955WMV6-F1
#
_entry.id   AF-A0A955WMV6-F1
#
_cell.length_a   1.000
_cell.length_b   1.000
_cell.length_c   1.000
_cell.angle_alpha   90.00
_cell.angle_beta   90.00
_cell.angle_gamma   90.00
#
_symmetry.space_group_name_H-M   'P 1'
#
loop_
_entity.id
_entity.type
_entity.pdbx_description
1 polymer ?
#
loop_
_entity_poly.entity_id
_entity_poly.type
_entity_poly.pdbx_seq_one_letter_code
_entity_poly.pdbx_strand_id
1 'polypeptide(L)'
;GVADCGEGPCPLGRDARDNDRDGRIDEAGECAAGCPPARNGADDDADGWVDEGNEADVEPIDPPQVGGDNCPDVANVGQADLDGDGIGDACDDDIDGDGRANADDLCPRDPGAAQIDTDGDGRGDDCDPDDDGDGTPDAEDNCPLVFGSQRDADGDGAGDPCDADDDNDTIPDGADNCPLVVNRGQDDLDADGIGDPCDDDVDGDGAPNSIDVCPRLPSQVQLDTDGDGVGDACEDDDDNDGIADADDLCPRHFDPEQADLDRDGKGDACDDDTDGDGALDAVDGCPRLFEDPPMDSDGDGIGDACDDDDDNDGLPDDADNCPTVANPAQVDIDGNGQGDRCEAVPTIRRAFRASSCAQQPGEPPPTPLWLLAVLPALLHRRWR
;
A
#
# COMPACT_ATOMS: atom_id res chain seq x y z
N GLY A 1 93.71 -48.10 10.50
CA GLY A 1 93.45 -47.65 9.12
C GLY A 1 92.12 -46.94 9.16
N VAL A 2 92.10 -45.68 8.76
CA VAL A 2 90.91 -44.83 8.70
C VAL A 2 89.92 -45.46 7.70
N ALA A 3 88.65 -45.59 8.07
CA ALA A 3 87.57 -45.88 7.15
C ALA A 3 86.53 -44.76 7.27
N ASP A 4 86.30 -44.12 6.14
CA ASP A 4 85.53 -42.92 5.87
C ASP A 4 84.02 -43.21 5.89
N CYS A 5 83.22 -42.26 6.38
CA CYS A 5 81.75 -42.34 6.41
C CYS A 5 81.19 -41.89 5.06
N GLY A 6 80.35 -42.73 4.44
CA GLY A 6 79.57 -42.35 3.26
C GLY A 6 78.23 -41.74 3.68
N GLU A 7 77.98 -40.50 3.26
CA GLU A 7 76.68 -39.81 3.39
C GLU A 7 75.67 -40.31 2.34
N GLY A 8 74.43 -40.57 2.78
CA GLY A 8 73.26 -40.85 1.93
C GLY A 8 71.99 -41.09 2.78
N PRO A 9 70.80 -40.62 2.35
CA PRO A 9 69.63 -40.47 3.23
C PRO A 9 68.85 -41.79 3.43
N CYS A 10 68.29 -41.99 4.62
CA CYS A 10 67.36 -43.09 4.91
C CYS A 10 65.94 -42.79 4.39
N PRO A 11 65.23 -43.79 3.83
CA PRO A 11 63.85 -43.66 3.40
C PRO A 11 62.85 -43.73 4.58
N LEU A 12 61.71 -43.10 4.36
CA LEU A 12 60.57 -42.88 5.27
C LEU A 12 60.07 -44.12 6.02
N GLY A 13 59.83 -43.95 7.33
CA GLY A 13 59.05 -44.86 8.18
C GLY A 13 59.73 -45.17 9.51
N ARG A 14 59.26 -44.48 10.57
CA ARG A 14 59.75 -44.38 11.96
C ARG A 14 60.74 -43.23 12.17
N ASP A 15 60.26 -42.17 12.83
CA ASP A 15 61.09 -41.07 13.32
C ASP A 15 62.08 -41.65 14.35
N ALA A 16 63.35 -41.39 14.11
CA ALA A 16 64.46 -41.81 14.92
C ALA A 16 64.94 -40.56 15.66
N ARG A 17 64.52 -40.39 16.91
CA ARG A 17 65.17 -39.49 17.85
C ARG A 17 65.40 -40.20 19.18
N ASP A 18 66.63 -40.67 19.26
CA ASP A 18 67.46 -41.07 20.40
C ASP A 18 67.42 -42.52 20.94
N ASN A 19 68.65 -43.01 21.13
CA ASN A 19 69.13 -44.31 21.57
C ASN A 19 69.76 -44.12 22.96
N ASP A 20 69.19 -44.71 24.03
CA ASP A 20 69.98 -45.47 25.02
C ASP A 20 69.12 -46.28 25.99
N ARG A 21 68.63 -47.45 25.55
CA ARG A 21 68.07 -48.45 26.49
C ARG A 21 69.12 -49.19 27.35
N ASP A 22 70.26 -48.59 27.68
CA ASP A 22 71.26 -49.24 28.57
C ASP A 22 72.11 -48.35 29.47
N GLY A 23 71.81 -47.04 29.60
CA GLY A 23 72.41 -46.20 30.64
C GLY A 23 73.93 -46.11 30.60
N ARG A 24 74.51 -45.76 29.43
CA ARG A 24 75.95 -45.55 29.29
C ARG A 24 76.28 -44.28 28.53
N ILE A 25 76.82 -43.32 29.26
CA ILE A 25 77.58 -42.16 28.77
C ILE A 25 78.67 -42.55 27.77
N ASP A 26 78.91 -41.71 26.76
CA ASP A 26 80.05 -41.83 25.86
C ASP A 26 81.38 -41.42 26.54
N GLU A 27 82.51 -41.75 25.90
CA GLU A 27 83.87 -41.53 26.44
C GLU A 27 84.31 -40.04 26.47
N ALA A 28 83.42 -39.07 26.23
CA ALA A 28 83.75 -37.64 26.26
C ALA A 28 82.93 -36.82 27.27
N GLY A 29 81.78 -37.31 27.76
CA GLY A 29 81.11 -36.74 28.92
C GLY A 29 80.58 -35.31 28.76
N GLU A 30 80.12 -34.92 27.56
CA GLU A 30 79.45 -33.63 27.32
C GLU A 30 78.12 -33.84 26.55
N CYS A 31 77.01 -33.31 27.09
CA CYS A 31 75.74 -33.25 26.37
C CYS A 31 75.88 -32.41 25.10
N ALA A 32 75.39 -32.93 23.97
CA ALA A 32 75.33 -32.16 22.73
C ALA A 32 74.57 -30.84 22.97
N ALA A 33 75.22 -29.73 22.62
CA ALA A 33 74.66 -28.39 22.77
C ALA A 33 73.36 -28.26 21.96
N GLY A 34 72.23 -28.25 22.67
CA GLY A 34 70.88 -28.08 22.09
C GLY A 34 69.80 -28.96 22.73
N CYS A 35 70.15 -30.02 23.46
CA CYS A 35 69.16 -30.84 24.18
C CYS A 35 69.00 -30.37 25.63
N PRO A 36 67.76 -30.26 26.15
CA PRO A 36 67.55 -30.10 27.59
C PRO A 36 68.19 -31.27 28.35
N PRO A 37 68.62 -31.06 29.61
CA PRO A 37 69.27 -32.11 30.42
C PRO A 37 68.36 -33.34 30.51
N ALA A 38 68.97 -34.53 30.44
CA ALA A 38 68.28 -35.80 30.63
C ALA A 38 67.50 -35.78 31.95
N ARG A 39 66.17 -35.79 31.82
CA ARG A 39 65.23 -35.88 32.94
C ARG A 39 65.36 -37.29 33.51
N ASN A 40 65.36 -37.45 34.83
CA ASN A 40 65.27 -38.77 35.46
C ASN A 40 63.82 -39.27 35.29
N GLY A 41 63.50 -39.90 34.17
CA GLY A 41 62.15 -40.40 33.85
C GLY A 41 61.96 -40.53 32.34
N ALA A 42 61.06 -41.43 31.91
CA ALA A 42 60.57 -41.42 30.53
C ALA A 42 59.59 -40.24 30.36
N ASP A 43 59.58 -39.68 29.17
CA ASP A 43 58.76 -38.55 28.70
C ASP A 43 58.39 -38.98 27.27
N ASP A 44 57.46 -39.94 27.21
CA ASP A 44 57.22 -40.78 26.02
C ASP A 44 56.57 -39.97 24.87
N ASP A 45 55.83 -38.91 25.20
CA ASP A 45 55.19 -37.99 24.25
C ASP A 45 55.93 -36.66 24.02
N ALA A 46 57.02 -36.43 24.77
CA ALA A 46 57.93 -35.30 24.66
C ALA A 46 57.27 -33.93 24.91
N ASP A 47 56.29 -33.88 25.80
CA ASP A 47 55.53 -32.68 26.13
C ASP A 47 56.16 -31.86 27.27
N GLY A 48 57.18 -32.43 27.92
CA GLY A 48 57.90 -31.81 28.99
C GLY A 48 57.34 -32.10 30.39
N TRP A 49 56.58 -33.18 30.56
CA TRP A 49 56.30 -33.86 31.83
C TRP A 49 57.03 -35.22 31.85
N VAL A 50 56.87 -36.03 32.90
CA VAL A 50 57.51 -37.37 32.98
C VAL A 50 56.47 -38.40 33.42
N ASP A 51 56.42 -39.56 32.75
CA ASP A 51 55.34 -40.55 32.89
C ASP A 51 55.13 -41.02 34.34
N GLU A 52 56.20 -41.18 35.12
CA GLU A 52 56.15 -41.58 36.53
C GLU A 52 56.87 -40.55 37.42
N GLY A 53 56.08 -39.74 38.14
CA GLY A 53 56.59 -38.85 39.19
C GLY A 53 56.98 -39.64 40.44
N ASN A 54 58.26 -40.01 40.58
CA ASN A 54 58.77 -40.46 41.86
C ASN A 54 58.95 -39.23 42.79
N GLU A 55 58.44 -39.29 44.03
CA GLU A 55 58.60 -38.23 45.05
C GLU A 55 60.01 -38.15 45.67
N ALA A 56 61.01 -38.81 45.12
CA ALA A 56 62.31 -38.97 45.73
C ALA A 56 63.41 -39.21 44.69
N ASP A 57 63.88 -38.14 44.03
CA ASP A 57 65.28 -37.91 43.62
C ASP A 57 65.40 -36.83 42.53
N VAL A 58 64.93 -35.61 42.81
CA VAL A 58 64.90 -34.51 41.82
C VAL A 58 65.81 -33.35 42.24
N GLU A 59 66.97 -33.22 41.59
CA GLU A 59 67.68 -31.93 41.40
C GLU A 59 66.75 -30.95 40.68
N PRO A 60 66.81 -29.63 40.93
CA PRO A 60 65.72 -28.71 40.63
C PRO A 60 65.40 -28.65 39.12
N ILE A 61 64.32 -29.31 38.72
CA ILE A 61 63.58 -28.98 37.50
C ILE A 61 63.08 -27.55 37.74
N ASP A 62 63.35 -26.64 36.79
CA ASP A 62 62.92 -25.25 36.89
C ASP A 62 61.93 -24.97 35.74
N PRO A 63 60.61 -24.88 36.02
CA PRO A 63 59.97 -25.00 37.32
C PRO A 63 59.82 -26.46 37.81
N PRO A 64 59.74 -26.68 39.15
CA PRO A 64 59.60 -28.01 39.73
C PRO A 64 58.24 -28.61 39.37
N GLN A 65 58.26 -29.76 38.70
CA GLN A 65 57.07 -30.55 38.36
C GLN A 65 56.60 -31.27 39.62
N VAL A 66 55.35 -31.06 40.02
CA VAL A 66 54.72 -31.75 41.16
C VAL A 66 53.64 -32.65 40.58
N GLY A 67 53.86 -33.97 40.59
CA GLY A 67 53.01 -34.95 39.91
C GLY A 67 53.72 -35.57 38.69
N GLY A 68 53.28 -36.75 38.29
CA GLY A 68 53.65 -37.36 37.01
C GLY A 68 52.81 -36.77 35.87
N ASP A 69 53.17 -37.12 34.65
CA ASP A 69 52.36 -36.84 33.47
C ASP A 69 50.97 -37.50 33.61
N ASN A 70 49.91 -36.71 33.40
CA ASN A 70 48.52 -37.15 33.47
C ASN A 70 47.99 -37.66 32.12
N CYS A 71 48.77 -37.54 31.04
CA CYS A 71 48.53 -38.17 29.75
C CYS A 71 49.83 -38.73 29.11
N PRO A 72 50.41 -39.83 29.64
CA PRO A 72 51.75 -40.34 29.26
C PRO A 72 52.02 -40.62 27.77
N ASP A 73 50.97 -40.73 26.96
CA ASP A 73 51.05 -41.03 25.53
C ASP A 73 50.54 -39.87 24.65
N VAL A 74 50.06 -38.76 25.24
CA VAL A 74 49.37 -37.66 24.55
C VAL A 74 49.85 -36.31 25.07
N ALA A 75 50.74 -35.69 24.31
CA ALA A 75 51.41 -34.45 24.69
C ALA A 75 50.43 -33.34 25.09
N ASN A 76 50.48 -32.90 26.35
CA ASN A 76 49.54 -31.95 26.92
C ASN A 76 50.14 -30.95 27.92
N VAL A 77 51.43 -30.60 27.83
CA VAL A 77 52.21 -29.46 28.40
C VAL A 77 51.60 -28.64 29.55
N GLY A 78 50.37 -28.17 29.42
CA GLY A 78 49.61 -27.49 30.48
C GLY A 78 49.03 -28.42 31.57
N GLN A 79 49.06 -29.75 31.41
CA GLN A 79 48.47 -30.75 32.31
C GLN A 79 47.10 -30.36 32.85
N ALA A 80 46.21 -29.89 31.97
CA ALA A 80 44.83 -29.65 32.39
C ALA A 80 44.19 -30.98 32.84
N ASP A 81 43.42 -30.91 33.92
CA ASP A 81 42.71 -32.01 34.59
C ASP A 81 41.52 -31.33 35.29
N LEU A 82 40.41 -31.23 34.58
CA LEU A 82 39.27 -30.41 34.97
C LEU A 82 38.50 -31.00 36.15
N ASP A 83 38.27 -32.30 36.16
CA ASP A 83 37.52 -33.00 37.22
C ASP A 83 38.40 -33.46 38.40
N GLY A 84 39.71 -33.47 38.22
CA GLY A 84 40.69 -33.80 39.24
C GLY A 84 40.80 -35.28 39.54
N ASP A 85 40.42 -36.17 38.61
CA ASP A 85 40.50 -37.62 38.78
C ASP A 85 41.92 -38.20 38.58
N GLY A 86 42.82 -37.38 38.02
CA GLY A 86 44.22 -37.70 37.72
C GLY A 86 44.49 -38.16 36.29
N ILE A 87 43.49 -38.17 35.42
CA ILE A 87 43.60 -38.31 33.97
C ILE A 87 43.56 -36.88 33.38
N GLY A 88 44.47 -36.56 32.46
CA GLY A 88 44.49 -35.22 31.86
C GLY A 88 43.40 -35.03 30.81
N ASP A 89 42.88 -33.79 30.67
CA ASP A 89 41.86 -33.40 29.69
C ASP A 89 42.16 -33.89 28.26
N ALA A 90 43.45 -34.05 27.90
CA ALA A 90 43.89 -34.43 26.56
C ALA A 90 43.69 -35.92 26.24
N CYS A 91 43.56 -36.76 27.26
CA CYS A 91 43.41 -38.20 27.15
C CYS A 91 42.24 -38.74 28.00
N ASP A 92 41.44 -37.85 28.59
CA ASP A 92 40.22 -38.18 29.29
C ASP A 92 39.05 -38.36 28.31
N ASP A 93 38.24 -39.39 28.55
CA ASP A 93 37.03 -39.68 27.79
C ASP A 93 35.80 -38.93 28.36
N ASP A 94 35.88 -38.40 29.59
CA ASP A 94 34.83 -37.66 30.34
C ASP A 94 35.51 -36.52 31.12
N ILE A 95 35.83 -35.42 30.42
CA ILE A 95 36.75 -34.39 30.91
C ILE A 95 36.26 -33.70 32.18
N ASP A 96 34.96 -33.63 32.42
CA ASP A 96 34.39 -32.94 33.59
C ASP A 96 33.83 -33.87 34.67
N GLY A 97 33.80 -35.18 34.42
CA GLY A 97 33.46 -36.20 35.38
C GLY A 97 31.97 -36.25 35.74
N ASP A 98 31.08 -35.73 34.87
CA ASP A 98 29.63 -35.76 35.07
C ASP A 98 29.01 -37.15 34.81
N GLY A 99 29.79 -38.07 34.23
CA GLY A 99 29.40 -39.43 33.89
C GLY A 99 28.96 -39.61 32.43
N ARG A 100 29.16 -38.62 31.57
CA ARG A 100 28.93 -38.66 30.12
C ARG A 100 30.27 -38.56 29.40
N ALA A 101 30.45 -39.43 28.41
CA ALA A 101 31.66 -39.34 27.59
C ALA A 101 31.59 -38.06 26.73
N ASN A 102 32.73 -37.39 26.51
CA ASN A 102 32.88 -36.16 25.74
C ASN A 102 32.19 -36.19 24.36
N ALA A 103 32.07 -37.38 23.74
CA ALA A 103 31.46 -37.55 22.42
C ALA A 103 29.92 -37.56 22.45
N ASP A 104 29.33 -37.82 23.61
CA ASP A 104 27.89 -37.84 23.87
C ASP A 104 27.47 -36.71 24.83
N ASP A 105 28.40 -35.85 25.22
CA ASP A 105 28.21 -34.71 26.11
C ASP A 105 28.15 -33.40 25.30
N LEU A 106 27.05 -32.68 25.46
CA LEU A 106 26.80 -31.40 24.79
C LEU A 106 27.65 -30.27 25.36
N CYS A 107 28.12 -30.39 26.61
CA CYS A 107 29.02 -29.45 27.25
C CYS A 107 30.18 -30.16 27.99
N PRO A 108 31.18 -30.71 27.26
CA PRO A 108 32.26 -31.56 27.80
C PRO A 108 33.21 -30.94 28.82
N ARG A 109 32.93 -29.72 29.29
CA ARG A 109 33.75 -28.96 30.23
C ARG A 109 32.91 -28.29 31.31
N ASP A 110 31.61 -28.61 31.39
CA ASP A 110 30.73 -28.11 32.44
C ASP A 110 29.92 -29.28 33.04
N PRO A 111 30.37 -29.82 34.18
CA PRO A 111 29.75 -31.01 34.76
C PRO A 111 28.39 -30.74 35.39
N GLY A 112 27.98 -29.47 35.46
CA GLY A 112 26.67 -29.04 35.89
C GLY A 112 25.65 -28.92 34.77
N ALA A 113 26.09 -29.02 33.50
CA ALA A 113 25.28 -28.64 32.35
C ALA A 113 24.08 -29.56 32.13
N ALA A 114 22.95 -28.94 31.80
CA ALA A 114 21.82 -29.60 31.21
C ALA A 114 22.15 -30.02 29.78
N GLN A 115 21.69 -31.22 29.41
CA GLN A 115 21.88 -31.77 28.06
C GLN A 115 20.70 -31.37 27.17
N ILE A 116 20.44 -30.07 27.12
CA ILE A 116 19.47 -29.42 26.23
C ILE A 116 20.28 -28.75 25.13
N ASP A 117 19.78 -28.85 23.90
CA ASP A 117 20.38 -28.36 22.66
C ASP A 117 19.22 -27.83 21.83
N THR A 118 18.97 -26.53 21.96
CA THR A 118 17.77 -25.86 21.45
C THR A 118 17.81 -25.71 19.92
N ASP A 119 18.97 -25.39 19.34
CA ASP A 119 19.15 -25.22 17.89
C ASP A 119 19.58 -26.51 17.15
N GLY A 120 20.06 -27.52 17.87
CA GLY A 120 20.47 -28.81 17.32
C GLY A 120 21.85 -28.81 16.68
N ASP A 121 22.74 -27.87 17.01
CA ASP A 121 24.08 -27.78 16.43
C ASP A 121 25.08 -28.79 17.03
N GLY A 122 24.70 -29.41 18.15
CA GLY A 122 25.50 -30.40 18.88
C GLY A 122 26.32 -29.83 20.04
N ARG A 123 26.13 -28.56 20.39
CA ARG A 123 26.54 -27.94 21.64
C ARG A 123 25.30 -27.69 22.51
N GLY A 124 25.46 -27.74 23.82
CA GLY A 124 24.34 -27.57 24.75
C GLY A 124 24.16 -26.13 25.18
N ASP A 125 22.91 -25.75 25.48
CA ASP A 125 22.52 -24.37 25.85
C ASP A 125 23.40 -23.79 26.98
N ASP A 126 23.84 -24.59 27.95
CA ASP A 126 24.69 -24.06 29.05
C ASP A 126 26.12 -23.65 28.61
N CYS A 127 26.55 -24.06 27.41
CA CYS A 127 27.86 -23.73 26.86
C CYS A 127 27.82 -23.22 25.41
N ASP A 128 26.64 -23.07 24.82
CA ASP A 128 26.41 -22.34 23.58
C ASP A 128 26.48 -20.83 23.82
N PRO A 129 27.07 -20.05 22.90
CA PRO A 129 26.91 -18.61 22.88
C PRO A 129 25.67 -18.10 22.13
N ASP A 130 24.90 -18.98 21.48
CA ASP A 130 23.73 -18.67 20.66
C ASP A 130 22.77 -19.89 20.68
N ASP A 131 22.05 -20.06 21.79
CA ASP A 131 21.30 -21.28 22.15
C ASP A 131 20.23 -21.66 21.10
N ASP A 132 19.66 -20.68 20.39
CA ASP A 132 18.63 -20.90 19.38
C ASP A 132 19.10 -20.77 17.92
N GLY A 133 20.36 -20.37 17.73
CA GLY A 133 21.03 -20.29 16.43
C GLY A 133 20.45 -19.23 15.50
N ASP A 134 19.80 -18.18 16.01
CA ASP A 134 19.26 -17.08 15.19
C ASP A 134 20.32 -16.09 14.69
N GLY A 135 21.54 -16.19 15.24
CA GLY A 135 22.69 -15.36 14.92
C GLY A 135 22.85 -14.16 15.86
N THR A 136 22.00 -14.04 16.88
CA THR A 136 22.12 -13.11 17.99
C THR A 136 22.67 -13.85 19.21
N PRO A 137 23.84 -13.47 19.75
CA PRO A 137 24.37 -14.17 20.92
C PRO A 137 23.48 -13.98 22.16
N ASP A 138 23.38 -14.98 23.04
CA ASP A 138 22.45 -14.99 24.20
C ASP A 138 22.57 -13.76 25.11
N ALA A 139 23.77 -13.19 25.19
CA ALA A 139 24.04 -12.01 26.01
C ALA A 139 23.36 -10.73 25.47
N GLU A 140 23.02 -10.72 24.19
CA GLU A 140 22.33 -9.65 23.48
C GLU A 140 20.93 -10.04 23.02
N ASP A 141 20.52 -11.30 23.22
CA ASP A 141 19.25 -11.85 22.76
C ASP A 141 18.11 -11.60 23.78
N ASN A 142 17.02 -11.00 23.32
CA ASN A 142 15.80 -10.79 24.12
C ASN A 142 14.87 -12.01 24.18
N CYS A 143 15.18 -13.07 23.43
CA CYS A 143 14.53 -14.37 23.39
C CYS A 143 15.56 -15.52 23.20
N PRO A 144 16.51 -15.75 24.12
CA PRO A 144 17.66 -16.64 23.87
C PRO A 144 17.35 -18.09 23.45
N LEU A 145 16.14 -18.58 23.71
CA LEU A 145 15.75 -19.97 23.40
C LEU A 145 14.70 -20.05 22.27
N VAL A 146 14.41 -18.94 21.58
CA VAL A 146 13.34 -18.86 20.58
C VAL A 146 13.82 -18.12 19.35
N PHE A 147 14.24 -18.91 18.35
CA PHE A 147 14.73 -18.41 17.07
C PHE A 147 13.81 -17.32 16.51
N GLY A 148 14.33 -16.12 16.27
CA GLY A 148 13.46 -15.02 15.92
C GLY A 148 14.13 -13.74 15.48
N SER A 149 13.52 -12.64 15.87
CA SER A 149 14.03 -11.30 15.63
C SER A 149 14.00 -10.56 16.96
N GLN A 150 14.97 -9.67 17.14
CA GLN A 150 15.10 -8.82 18.34
C GLN A 150 14.07 -7.68 18.39
N ARG A 151 12.85 -7.92 17.90
CA ARG A 151 11.71 -7.00 18.04
C ARG A 151 11.19 -7.13 19.47
N ASP A 152 10.81 -6.00 20.04
CA ASP A 152 10.32 -5.83 21.41
C ASP A 152 9.40 -4.62 21.35
N ALA A 153 8.10 -4.85 21.11
CA ALA A 153 7.16 -3.80 20.77
C ALA A 153 6.83 -2.88 21.96
N ASP A 154 6.91 -3.38 23.18
CA ASP A 154 6.67 -2.62 24.41
C ASP A 154 7.95 -2.13 25.15
N GLY A 155 9.11 -2.69 24.81
CA GLY A 155 10.40 -2.35 25.40
C GLY A 155 10.61 -2.93 26.80
N ASP A 156 9.94 -4.03 27.17
CA ASP A 156 10.04 -4.62 28.50
C ASP A 156 11.27 -5.54 28.67
N GLY A 157 11.88 -5.92 27.55
CA GLY A 157 13.09 -6.72 27.46
C GLY A 157 12.88 -8.19 27.13
N ALA A 158 11.64 -8.69 27.10
CA ALA A 158 11.28 -9.89 26.35
C ALA A 158 11.01 -9.51 24.89
N GLY A 159 11.46 -10.31 23.94
CA GLY A 159 11.15 -10.07 22.54
C GLY A 159 9.78 -10.62 22.15
N ASP A 160 9.15 -10.03 21.13
CA ASP A 160 7.88 -10.49 20.56
C ASP A 160 7.84 -12.02 20.27
N PRO A 161 8.94 -12.70 19.85
CA PRO A 161 8.91 -14.15 19.66
C PRO A 161 8.64 -14.98 20.93
N CYS A 162 8.94 -14.43 22.10
CA CYS A 162 8.89 -15.13 23.38
C CYS A 162 8.08 -14.41 24.48
N ASP A 163 7.54 -13.23 24.18
CA ASP A 163 6.51 -12.59 24.99
C ASP A 163 5.14 -13.25 24.73
N ALA A 164 4.20 -13.05 25.65
CA ALA A 164 2.82 -13.50 25.55
C ALA A 164 1.80 -12.34 25.49
N ASP A 165 2.29 -11.10 25.57
CA ASP A 165 1.55 -9.83 25.52
C ASP A 165 2.52 -8.76 24.94
N ASP A 166 2.79 -8.85 23.62
CA ASP A 166 3.88 -8.12 22.93
C ASP A 166 3.80 -6.58 23.10
N ASP A 167 2.61 -6.03 23.39
CA ASP A 167 2.39 -4.60 23.59
C ASP A 167 2.09 -4.18 25.05
N ASN A 168 2.10 -5.14 25.98
CA ASN A 168 1.82 -5.01 27.41
C ASN A 168 0.51 -4.25 27.70
N ASP A 169 -0.52 -4.42 26.86
CA ASP A 169 -1.80 -3.77 27.06
C ASP A 169 -2.69 -4.46 28.09
N THR A 170 -2.31 -5.66 28.56
CA THR A 170 -3.01 -6.60 29.44
C THR A 170 -3.88 -7.66 28.76
N ILE A 171 -3.90 -7.68 27.43
CA ILE A 171 -4.61 -8.65 26.61
C ILE A 171 -3.57 -9.54 25.93
N PRO A 172 -3.50 -10.85 26.27
CA PRO A 172 -2.49 -11.73 25.66
C PRO A 172 -2.69 -11.86 24.14
N ASP A 173 -1.59 -11.98 23.37
CA ASP A 173 -1.60 -11.94 21.89
C ASP A 173 -2.63 -12.87 21.24
N GLY A 174 -2.83 -14.06 21.82
CA GLY A 174 -3.79 -15.04 21.31
C GLY A 174 -5.26 -14.63 21.43
N ALA A 175 -5.56 -13.55 22.15
CA ALA A 175 -6.87 -12.95 22.32
C ALA A 175 -6.92 -11.48 21.87
N ASP A 176 -5.78 -10.91 21.48
CA ASP A 176 -5.64 -9.51 21.07
C ASP A 176 -5.89 -9.37 19.56
N ASN A 177 -6.77 -8.44 19.17
CA ASN A 177 -6.98 -8.09 17.76
C ASN A 177 -5.95 -7.10 17.21
N CYS A 178 -5.05 -6.56 18.04
CA CYS A 178 -3.85 -5.81 17.68
C CYS A 178 -2.64 -6.17 18.57
N PRO A 179 -2.06 -7.38 18.44
CA PRO A 179 -1.02 -7.86 19.36
C PRO A 179 0.19 -6.94 19.57
N LEU A 180 0.50 -6.08 18.59
CA LEU A 180 1.66 -5.18 18.63
C LEU A 180 1.29 -3.71 18.91
N VAL A 181 0.02 -3.40 19.17
CA VAL A 181 -0.48 -2.02 19.27
C VAL A 181 -1.52 -1.88 20.39
N VAL A 182 -1.09 -1.27 21.49
CA VAL A 182 -1.89 -1.08 22.71
C VAL A 182 -3.31 -0.63 22.42
N ASN A 183 -4.29 -1.51 22.66
CA ASN A 183 -5.68 -1.28 22.34
C ASN A 183 -6.67 -1.99 23.29
N ARG A 184 -6.53 -1.78 24.60
CA ARG A 184 -7.40 -2.30 25.68
C ARG A 184 -8.92 -2.29 25.46
N GLY A 185 -9.41 -1.46 24.53
CA GLY A 185 -10.82 -1.43 24.12
C GLY A 185 -11.24 -2.59 23.21
N GLN A 186 -10.29 -3.16 22.45
CA GLN A 186 -10.50 -4.20 21.42
C GLN A 186 -11.61 -3.79 20.45
N ASP A 187 -11.65 -2.50 20.11
CA ASP A 187 -12.56 -1.98 19.10
C ASP A 187 -12.19 -2.59 17.74
N ASP A 188 -13.23 -3.01 17.00
CA ASP A 188 -13.16 -3.68 15.70
C ASP A 188 -14.47 -3.33 14.99
N LEU A 189 -14.42 -2.24 14.22
CA LEU A 189 -15.60 -1.56 13.66
C LEU A 189 -16.27 -2.39 12.56
N ASP A 190 -15.52 -3.07 11.71
CA ASP A 190 -16.03 -3.88 10.60
C ASP A 190 -16.17 -5.38 10.94
N ALA A 191 -15.63 -5.80 12.09
CA ALA A 191 -15.64 -7.16 12.62
C ALA A 191 -14.86 -8.18 11.78
N ASP A 192 -13.76 -7.77 11.15
CA ASP A 192 -12.87 -8.66 10.39
C ASP A 192 -11.85 -9.41 11.27
N GLY A 193 -11.70 -8.99 12.53
CA GLY A 193 -10.80 -9.57 13.52
C GLY A 193 -9.47 -8.84 13.68
N ILE A 194 -9.23 -7.76 12.94
CA ILE A 194 -8.15 -6.79 13.13
C ILE A 194 -8.72 -5.61 13.93
N GLY A 195 -8.05 -5.16 14.97
CA GLY A 195 -8.55 -4.05 15.77
C GLY A 195 -8.37 -2.70 15.09
N ASP A 196 -9.28 -1.76 15.37
CA ASP A 196 -9.26 -0.41 14.82
C ASP A 196 -7.87 0.28 14.85
N PRO A 197 -7.04 0.13 15.90
CA PRO A 197 -5.74 0.81 15.95
C PRO A 197 -4.66 0.22 15.05
N CYS A 198 -4.84 -1.01 14.57
CA CYS A 198 -3.90 -1.72 13.69
C CYS A 198 -4.52 -2.12 12.35
N ASP A 199 -5.76 -1.73 12.10
CA ASP A 199 -6.44 -1.90 10.83
C ASP A 199 -6.14 -0.72 9.88
N ASP A 200 -5.79 -1.06 8.64
CA ASP A 200 -5.52 -0.10 7.57
C ASP A 200 -6.80 0.28 6.80
N ASP A 201 -7.93 -0.39 7.03
CA ASP A 201 -9.26 -0.17 6.41
C ASP A 201 -10.36 -0.42 7.46
N VAL A 202 -10.46 0.48 8.45
CA VAL A 202 -11.19 0.21 9.70
C VAL A 202 -12.70 0.05 9.53
N ASP A 203 -13.26 0.42 8.39
CA ASP A 203 -14.68 0.23 8.10
C ASP A 203 -14.98 -0.85 7.04
N GLY A 204 -13.93 -1.43 6.44
CA GLY A 204 -14.01 -2.57 5.55
C GLY A 204 -14.70 -2.28 4.21
N ASP A 205 -14.72 -1.02 3.76
CA ASP A 205 -15.34 -0.65 2.49
C ASP A 205 -14.45 -0.88 1.26
N GLY A 206 -13.15 -1.13 1.50
CA GLY A 206 -12.12 -1.37 0.50
C GLY A 206 -11.24 -0.16 0.17
N ALA A 207 -11.48 1.00 0.78
CA ALA A 207 -10.64 2.19 0.74
C ALA A 207 -9.76 2.26 2.00
N PRO A 208 -8.43 2.16 1.89
CA PRO A 208 -7.56 2.27 3.06
C PRO A 208 -7.74 3.62 3.77
N ASN A 209 -7.70 3.63 5.10
CA ASN A 209 -7.82 4.79 6.00
C ASN A 209 -7.04 6.03 5.55
N SER A 210 -5.88 5.82 4.90
CA SER A 210 -5.02 6.89 4.40
C SER A 210 -5.57 7.69 3.21
N ILE A 211 -6.54 7.13 2.50
CA ILE A 211 -7.18 7.73 1.31
C ILE A 211 -8.70 7.76 1.40
N ASP A 212 -9.28 7.12 2.43
CA ASP A 212 -10.71 7.10 2.67
C ASP A 212 -11.18 8.49 3.13
N VAL A 213 -12.18 9.04 2.44
CA VAL A 213 -12.80 10.34 2.77
C VAL A 213 -13.79 10.22 3.93
N CYS A 214 -14.21 9.00 4.27
CA CYS A 214 -15.03 8.69 5.43
C CYS A 214 -14.49 7.47 6.20
N PRO A 215 -13.29 7.54 6.83
CA PRO A 215 -12.55 6.39 7.38
C PRO A 215 -13.25 5.54 8.44
N ARG A 216 -14.48 5.85 8.85
CA ARG A 216 -15.22 5.10 9.88
C ARG A 216 -16.67 4.87 9.47
N LEU A 217 -17.01 5.07 8.21
CA LEU A 217 -18.34 4.92 7.67
C LEU A 217 -18.27 4.31 6.26
N PRO A 218 -18.65 3.03 6.10
CA PRO A 218 -18.40 2.31 4.86
C PRO A 218 -19.05 2.96 3.64
N SER A 219 -18.26 3.36 2.65
CA SER A 219 -18.68 4.06 1.44
C SER A 219 -17.86 3.68 0.19
N GLN A 220 -18.39 2.75 -0.62
CA GLN A 220 -17.71 2.29 -1.84
C GLN A 220 -17.46 3.36 -2.92
N VAL A 221 -18.11 4.52 -2.85
CA VAL A 221 -18.11 5.51 -3.92
C VAL A 221 -17.13 6.65 -3.64
N GLN A 222 -16.69 6.83 -2.38
CA GLN A 222 -15.64 7.78 -1.99
C GLN A 222 -15.82 9.16 -2.65
N LEU A 223 -17.07 9.65 -2.64
CA LEU A 223 -17.43 10.93 -3.21
C LEU A 223 -17.13 12.02 -2.18
N ASP A 224 -16.59 13.13 -2.68
CA ASP A 224 -16.16 14.33 -1.94
C ASP A 224 -16.44 15.48 -2.91
N THR A 225 -17.67 16.00 -2.83
CA THR A 225 -18.24 16.89 -3.85
C THR A 225 -17.57 18.26 -3.84
N ASP A 226 -17.22 18.78 -2.66
CA ASP A 226 -16.54 20.08 -2.52
C ASP A 226 -14.99 19.98 -2.57
N GLY A 227 -14.44 18.78 -2.37
CA GLY A 227 -13.01 18.50 -2.43
C GLY A 227 -12.23 18.89 -1.16
N ASP A 228 -12.89 18.98 0.01
CA ASP A 228 -12.23 19.34 1.27
C ASP A 228 -11.55 18.16 1.99
N GLY A 229 -11.84 16.93 1.54
CA GLY A 229 -11.29 15.68 2.06
C GLY A 229 -12.17 14.96 3.08
N VAL A 230 -13.36 15.49 3.40
CA VAL A 230 -14.46 14.78 4.05
C VAL A 230 -15.40 14.30 2.95
N GLY A 231 -15.86 13.05 3.04
CA GLY A 231 -16.74 12.50 2.02
C GLY A 231 -18.20 12.80 2.27
N ASP A 232 -18.97 12.88 1.19
CA ASP A 232 -20.43 13.08 1.18
C ASP A 232 -21.17 12.09 2.10
N ALA A 233 -20.62 10.88 2.30
CA ALA A 233 -21.27 9.88 3.15
C ALA A 233 -21.28 10.26 4.65
N CYS A 234 -20.30 11.07 5.08
CA CYS A 234 -20.06 11.43 6.48
C CYS A 234 -20.06 12.94 6.73
N GLU A 235 -20.49 13.73 5.73
CA GLU A 235 -20.76 15.16 5.83
C GLU A 235 -22.27 15.43 5.88
N ASP A 236 -22.66 16.64 6.31
CA ASP A 236 -24.06 17.10 6.36
C ASP A 236 -24.40 18.14 5.26
N ASP A 237 -23.39 18.60 4.50
CA ASP A 237 -23.41 19.69 3.51
C ASP A 237 -22.34 19.36 2.43
N ASP A 238 -22.72 18.50 1.49
CA ASP A 238 -21.82 17.84 0.51
C ASP A 238 -21.06 18.84 -0.40
N ASP A 239 -21.61 20.03 -0.67
CA ASP A 239 -20.99 21.02 -1.55
C ASP A 239 -20.45 22.28 -0.83
N ASN A 240 -20.62 22.33 0.49
CA ASN A 240 -20.17 23.39 1.39
C ASN A 240 -20.59 24.81 0.98
N ASP A 241 -21.82 24.94 0.46
CA ASP A 241 -22.44 26.24 0.15
C ASP A 241 -23.06 26.93 1.37
N GLY A 242 -23.18 26.19 2.49
CA GLY A 242 -23.70 26.64 3.76
C GLY A 242 -25.14 26.26 4.03
N ILE A 243 -25.75 25.42 3.18
CA ILE A 243 -27.06 24.80 3.37
C ILE A 243 -26.87 23.28 3.48
N ALA A 244 -27.32 22.68 4.59
CA ALA A 244 -27.22 21.23 4.75
C ALA A 244 -28.08 20.48 3.71
N ASP A 245 -27.63 19.29 3.26
CA ASP A 245 -28.25 18.53 2.15
C ASP A 245 -29.76 18.29 2.31
N ALA A 246 -30.21 18.17 3.57
CA ALA A 246 -31.61 17.92 3.89
C ALA A 246 -32.52 19.14 3.60
N ASP A 247 -31.95 20.33 3.56
CA ASP A 247 -32.61 21.62 3.30
C ASP A 247 -32.16 22.26 1.96
N ASP A 248 -31.16 21.69 1.28
CA ASP A 248 -30.58 22.17 0.03
C ASP A 248 -31.38 21.69 -1.21
N LEU A 249 -31.66 22.62 -2.13
CA LEU A 249 -32.33 22.35 -3.41
C LEU A 249 -31.40 21.69 -4.44
N CYS A 250 -30.09 21.88 -4.29
CA CYS A 250 -29.06 21.27 -5.12
C CYS A 250 -27.87 20.76 -4.28
N PRO A 251 -28.04 19.65 -3.50
CA PRO A 251 -27.05 19.13 -2.54
C PRO A 251 -25.67 18.74 -3.08
N ARG A 252 -25.35 19.01 -4.35
CA ARG A 252 -24.04 18.70 -4.94
C ARG A 252 -23.54 19.80 -5.86
N HIS A 253 -24.13 20.98 -5.78
CA HIS A 253 -23.83 22.12 -6.63
C HIS A 253 -23.87 23.41 -5.81
N PHE A 254 -22.68 23.90 -5.47
CA PHE A 254 -22.54 25.13 -4.70
C PHE A 254 -23.44 26.27 -5.20
N ASP A 255 -24.52 26.58 -4.47
CA ASP A 255 -25.48 27.64 -4.75
C ASP A 255 -26.07 28.21 -3.43
N PRO A 256 -25.31 29.06 -2.72
CA PRO A 256 -25.77 29.67 -1.48
C PRO A 256 -27.02 30.55 -1.63
N GLU A 257 -27.37 30.91 -2.87
CA GLU A 257 -28.56 31.72 -3.17
C GLU A 257 -29.84 30.89 -3.28
N GLN A 258 -29.73 29.57 -3.51
CA GLN A 258 -30.84 28.60 -3.58
C GLN A 258 -31.95 29.10 -4.52
N ALA A 259 -31.56 29.50 -5.73
CA ALA A 259 -32.51 29.97 -6.74
C ALA A 259 -33.39 28.80 -7.21
N ASP A 260 -34.69 29.06 -7.39
CA ASP A 260 -35.69 28.09 -7.81
C ASP A 260 -36.79 28.85 -8.57
N LEU A 261 -36.55 29.03 -9.87
CA LEU A 261 -37.30 29.93 -10.74
C LEU A 261 -38.75 29.46 -10.92
N ASP A 262 -38.95 28.17 -11.17
CA ASP A 262 -40.25 27.58 -11.45
C ASP A 262 -40.99 27.08 -10.19
N ARG A 263 -40.27 26.94 -9.07
CA ARG A 263 -40.75 26.50 -7.75
C ARG A 263 -41.19 25.06 -7.70
N ASP A 264 -40.52 24.18 -8.44
CA ASP A 264 -40.76 22.75 -8.38
C ASP A 264 -40.02 22.06 -7.21
N GLY A 265 -39.07 22.76 -6.59
CA GLY A 265 -38.26 22.28 -5.47
C GLY A 265 -36.90 21.70 -5.86
N LYS A 266 -36.48 21.86 -7.11
CA LYS A 266 -35.12 21.65 -7.60
C LYS A 266 -34.49 23.03 -7.86
N GLY A 267 -33.25 23.23 -7.43
CA GLY A 267 -32.61 24.53 -7.59
C GLY A 267 -32.13 24.77 -9.03
N ASP A 268 -32.11 26.03 -9.48
CA ASP A 268 -31.63 26.43 -10.81
C ASP A 268 -30.22 25.89 -11.12
N ALA A 269 -29.36 25.71 -10.11
CA ALA A 269 -27.98 25.24 -10.29
C ALA A 269 -27.87 23.78 -10.73
N CYS A 270 -28.90 22.98 -10.47
CA CYS A 270 -28.97 21.56 -10.79
C CYS A 270 -30.26 21.20 -11.56
N ASP A 271 -31.07 22.18 -11.93
CA ASP A 271 -32.21 21.98 -12.80
C ASP A 271 -31.80 21.84 -14.28
N ASP A 272 -32.46 20.92 -14.99
CA ASP A 272 -32.27 20.76 -16.43
C ASP A 272 -33.41 21.44 -17.23
N ASP A 273 -34.44 21.97 -16.55
CA ASP A 273 -35.62 22.67 -17.09
C ASP A 273 -35.96 23.84 -16.16
N THR A 274 -35.10 24.85 -16.13
CA THR A 274 -35.05 25.90 -15.10
C THR A 274 -36.35 26.72 -14.98
N ASP A 275 -37.13 26.86 -16.06
CA ASP A 275 -38.41 27.59 -16.01
C ASP A 275 -39.67 26.71 -16.02
N GLY A 276 -39.50 25.39 -16.18
CA GLY A 276 -40.56 24.39 -16.08
C GLY A 276 -41.55 24.39 -17.24
N ASP A 277 -41.19 24.92 -18.42
CA ASP A 277 -42.07 24.91 -19.61
C ASP A 277 -42.07 23.58 -20.39
N GLY A 278 -41.14 22.68 -20.05
CA GLY A 278 -41.00 21.36 -20.63
C GLY A 278 -39.95 21.27 -21.74
N ALA A 279 -39.28 22.37 -22.10
CA ALA A 279 -38.07 22.39 -22.89
C ALA A 279 -36.85 22.37 -21.95
N LEU A 280 -35.97 21.37 -22.12
CA LEU A 280 -34.74 21.32 -21.32
C LEU A 280 -33.83 22.50 -21.68
N ASP A 281 -33.15 23.10 -20.69
CA ASP A 281 -32.24 24.24 -20.82
C ASP A 281 -31.24 24.10 -21.97
N ALA A 282 -30.77 22.87 -22.21
CA ALA A 282 -29.79 22.57 -23.25
C ALA A 282 -30.32 22.76 -24.69
N VAL A 283 -31.65 22.81 -24.87
CA VAL A 283 -32.32 22.95 -26.17
C VAL A 283 -33.42 24.01 -26.18
N ASP A 284 -33.69 24.65 -25.04
CA ASP A 284 -34.64 25.73 -24.93
C ASP A 284 -34.07 27.03 -25.50
N GLY A 285 -34.86 27.72 -26.30
CA GLY A 285 -34.53 29.02 -26.86
C GLY A 285 -34.58 30.13 -25.81
N CYS A 286 -35.35 29.95 -24.72
CA CYS A 286 -35.43 30.87 -23.61
C CYS A 286 -35.39 30.18 -22.23
N PRO A 287 -34.25 29.57 -21.81
CA PRO A 287 -34.13 28.70 -20.61
C PRO A 287 -34.51 29.26 -19.24
N ARG A 288 -35.01 30.49 -19.17
CA ARG A 288 -35.38 31.18 -17.93
C ARG A 288 -36.70 31.92 -18.06
N LEU A 289 -37.48 31.62 -19.09
CA LEU A 289 -38.76 32.25 -19.38
C LEU A 289 -39.74 31.20 -19.91
N PHE A 290 -40.67 30.81 -19.03
CA PHE A 290 -41.68 29.81 -19.35
C PHE A 290 -42.49 30.13 -20.62
N GLU A 291 -42.42 29.27 -21.64
CA GLU A 291 -43.15 29.39 -22.90
C GLU A 291 -43.77 28.05 -23.37
N ASP A 292 -45.09 27.86 -23.18
CA ASP A 292 -45.82 26.69 -23.73
C ASP A 292 -46.88 27.10 -24.77
N PRO A 293 -46.68 26.85 -26.07
CA PRO A 293 -45.51 26.19 -26.69
C PRO A 293 -44.34 27.16 -26.96
N PRO A 294 -43.10 26.65 -27.04
CA PRO A 294 -41.94 27.46 -27.42
C PRO A 294 -42.04 27.90 -28.88
N MET A 295 -41.68 29.16 -29.12
CA MET A 295 -41.73 29.82 -30.42
C MET A 295 -40.33 30.31 -30.81
N ASP A 296 -39.97 30.11 -32.07
CA ASP A 296 -38.70 30.51 -32.69
C ASP A 296 -39.01 30.77 -34.18
N SER A 297 -39.35 32.01 -34.48
CA SER A 297 -39.97 32.41 -35.75
C SER A 297 -38.99 32.40 -36.92
N ASP A 298 -37.71 32.67 -36.63
CA ASP A 298 -36.65 32.76 -37.62
C ASP A 298 -35.76 31.49 -37.67
N GLY A 299 -35.79 30.67 -36.62
CA GLY A 299 -35.08 29.41 -36.50
C GLY A 299 -33.62 29.54 -36.09
N ASP A 300 -33.20 30.63 -35.44
CA ASP A 300 -31.81 30.86 -35.02
C ASP A 300 -31.44 30.20 -33.67
N GLY A 301 -32.46 29.72 -32.95
CA GLY A 301 -32.32 29.02 -31.68
C GLY A 301 -32.44 29.90 -30.43
N ILE A 302 -32.76 31.19 -30.58
CA ILE A 302 -33.29 32.06 -29.52
C ILE A 302 -34.82 32.04 -29.64
N GLY A 303 -35.53 31.92 -28.53
CA GLY A 303 -36.99 31.93 -28.58
C GLY A 303 -37.55 33.35 -28.69
N ASP A 304 -38.68 33.54 -29.40
CA ASP A 304 -39.32 34.85 -29.64
C ASP A 304 -39.50 35.66 -28.32
N ALA A 305 -39.75 34.98 -27.21
CA ALA A 305 -40.02 35.65 -25.94
C ALA A 305 -38.77 36.29 -25.29
N CYS A 306 -37.58 35.93 -25.74
CA CYS A 306 -36.29 36.46 -25.30
C CYS A 306 -35.37 36.87 -26.46
N ASP A 307 -35.90 36.95 -27.67
CA ASP A 307 -35.28 37.60 -28.82
C ASP A 307 -35.67 39.09 -28.85
N ASP A 308 -34.79 39.94 -29.39
CA ASP A 308 -35.07 41.36 -29.62
C ASP A 308 -35.52 41.61 -31.08
N ASP A 309 -35.38 40.63 -31.99
CA ASP A 309 -35.71 40.66 -33.44
C ASP A 309 -36.25 39.28 -33.89
N ASP A 310 -37.50 38.97 -33.53
CA ASP A 310 -38.15 37.64 -33.66
C ASP A 310 -38.08 36.99 -35.06
N ASP A 311 -37.93 37.78 -36.13
CA ASP A 311 -37.89 37.30 -37.51
C ASP A 311 -36.57 37.59 -38.26
N ASN A 312 -35.58 38.13 -37.54
CA ASN A 312 -34.24 38.49 -37.99
C ASN A 312 -34.23 39.29 -39.30
N ASP A 313 -35.21 40.18 -39.48
CA ASP A 313 -35.30 41.05 -40.65
C ASP A 313 -34.43 42.32 -40.57
N GLY A 314 -33.86 42.56 -39.38
CA GLY A 314 -32.94 43.64 -39.05
C GLY A 314 -33.59 44.83 -38.38
N LEU A 315 -34.79 44.66 -37.81
CA LEU A 315 -35.55 45.65 -37.08
C LEU A 315 -35.98 45.07 -35.73
N PRO A 316 -35.62 45.69 -34.59
CA PRO A 316 -36.06 45.20 -33.30
C PRO A 316 -37.60 45.23 -33.18
N ASP A 317 -38.16 44.32 -32.40
CA ASP A 317 -39.62 44.14 -32.28
C ASP A 317 -40.36 45.41 -31.86
N ASP A 318 -39.72 46.27 -31.06
CA ASP A 318 -40.29 47.55 -30.62
C ASP A 318 -40.46 48.57 -31.75
N ALA A 319 -39.79 48.34 -32.87
CA ALA A 319 -39.82 49.12 -34.10
C ALA A 319 -40.44 48.37 -35.30
N ASP A 320 -40.76 47.09 -35.15
CA ASP A 320 -41.35 46.25 -36.21
C ASP A 320 -42.89 46.25 -36.17
N ASN A 321 -43.53 46.50 -37.32
CA ASN A 321 -44.97 46.40 -37.45
C ASN A 321 -45.50 44.98 -37.73
N CYS A 322 -44.62 44.01 -37.92
CA CYS A 322 -44.86 42.56 -37.95
C CYS A 322 -43.69 41.79 -37.30
N PRO A 323 -43.53 41.86 -35.96
CA PRO A 323 -42.35 41.31 -35.26
C PRO A 323 -41.97 39.87 -35.66
N THR A 324 -42.95 38.99 -35.85
CA THR A 324 -42.68 37.57 -36.14
C THR A 324 -42.70 37.22 -37.64
N VAL A 325 -42.75 38.18 -38.59
CA VAL A 325 -42.92 37.91 -40.03
C VAL A 325 -42.13 38.88 -40.92
N ALA A 326 -40.94 38.43 -41.35
CA ALA A 326 -39.95 39.28 -42.01
C ALA A 326 -40.52 40.23 -43.09
N ASN A 327 -40.37 41.52 -42.82
CA ASN A 327 -40.91 42.65 -43.56
C ASN A 327 -40.00 43.89 -43.51
N PRO A 328 -38.73 43.87 -43.97
CA PRO A 328 -37.78 44.99 -43.76
C PRO A 328 -38.19 46.35 -44.33
N ALA A 329 -39.23 46.36 -45.18
CA ALA A 329 -39.81 47.54 -45.78
C ALA A 329 -40.92 48.20 -44.94
N GLN A 330 -41.38 47.55 -43.86
CA GLN A 330 -42.33 48.07 -42.86
C GLN A 330 -43.57 48.72 -43.49
N VAL A 331 -44.13 48.08 -44.53
CA VAL A 331 -45.26 48.62 -45.28
C VAL A 331 -46.54 48.49 -44.46
N ASP A 332 -47.14 49.62 -44.10
CA ASP A 332 -48.47 49.76 -43.47
C ASP A 332 -49.29 50.79 -44.29
N ILE A 333 -50.19 50.31 -45.13
CA ILE A 333 -50.94 51.18 -46.06
C ILE A 333 -52.06 51.97 -45.36
N ASP A 334 -52.67 51.40 -44.32
CA ASP A 334 -53.84 52.02 -43.67
C ASP A 334 -53.45 52.86 -42.43
N GLY A 335 -52.20 52.76 -41.98
CA GLY A 335 -51.60 53.52 -40.91
C GLY A 335 -52.11 53.11 -39.53
N ASN A 336 -52.54 51.85 -39.37
CA ASN A 336 -53.10 51.36 -38.13
C ASN A 336 -52.05 50.84 -37.13
N GLY A 337 -50.77 50.75 -37.55
CA GLY A 337 -49.65 50.30 -36.75
C GLY A 337 -49.28 48.82 -36.90
N GLN A 338 -50.13 48.00 -37.54
CA GLN A 338 -49.83 46.62 -37.93
C GLN A 338 -49.46 46.58 -39.42
N GLY A 339 -48.37 45.88 -39.75
CA GLY A 339 -47.87 45.79 -41.12
C GLY A 339 -48.75 44.94 -42.03
N ASP A 340 -48.73 45.26 -43.33
CA ASP A 340 -49.49 44.56 -44.36
C ASP A 340 -49.13 43.05 -44.46
N ARG A 341 -47.97 42.64 -43.94
CA ARG A 341 -47.42 41.27 -44.03
C ARG A 341 -48.03 40.30 -43.02
N CYS A 342 -48.42 40.80 -41.84
CA CYS A 342 -48.99 40.04 -40.74
C CYS A 342 -50.48 40.37 -40.51
N GLU A 343 -51.08 41.25 -41.32
CA GLU A 343 -52.50 41.60 -41.22
C GLU A 343 -53.41 40.47 -41.78
N ALA A 344 -54.37 40.03 -40.96
CA ALA A 344 -55.44 39.13 -41.39
C ALA A 344 -56.52 39.90 -42.18
N VAL A 345 -56.24 40.14 -43.45
CA VAL A 345 -57.10 40.73 -44.49
C VAL A 345 -57.25 42.27 -44.41
N PRO A 346 -56.83 43.03 -45.44
CA PRO A 346 -56.73 44.48 -45.36
C PRO A 346 -58.09 45.12 -45.19
N THR A 347 -58.29 45.82 -44.06
CA THR A 347 -59.46 46.70 -43.92
C THR A 347 -59.24 47.96 -44.75
N ILE A 348 -59.37 47.84 -46.08
CA ILE A 348 -59.42 49.01 -46.95
C ILE A 348 -60.66 49.82 -46.53
N ARG A 349 -60.46 50.84 -45.68
CA ARG A 349 -61.43 51.92 -45.50
C ARG A 349 -61.49 52.69 -46.81
N ARG A 350 -62.25 52.15 -47.78
CA ARG A 350 -62.57 52.85 -49.02
C ARG A 350 -63.35 54.11 -48.66
N ALA A 351 -62.65 55.23 -48.57
CA ALA A 351 -63.23 56.56 -48.69
C ALA A 351 -63.69 56.74 -50.15
N PHE A 352 -64.85 56.18 -50.49
CA PHE A 352 -65.51 56.47 -51.76
C PHE A 352 -66.03 57.92 -51.72
N ARG A 353 -65.24 58.85 -52.26
CA ARG A 353 -65.79 60.11 -52.79
C ARG A 353 -66.47 59.77 -54.12
N ALA A 354 -67.80 59.69 -54.09
CA ALA A 354 -68.61 59.61 -55.30
C ALA A 354 -68.44 60.91 -56.12
N SER A 355 -67.87 60.79 -57.32
CA SER A 355 -68.01 61.79 -58.37
C SER A 355 -68.76 61.13 -59.52
N SER A 356 -69.88 61.74 -59.90
CA SER A 356 -70.88 61.17 -60.81
C SER A 356 -70.39 61.02 -62.24
N CYS A 357 -70.83 59.96 -62.93
CA CYS A 357 -71.28 60.07 -64.31
C CYS A 357 -72.28 58.96 -64.65
N ALA A 358 -73.34 59.35 -65.36
CA ALA A 358 -74.54 58.57 -65.66
C ALA A 358 -74.32 57.55 -66.79
N GLN A 359 -75.06 56.43 -66.73
CA GLN A 359 -75.23 55.44 -67.80
C GLN A 359 -75.83 56.03 -69.07
N GLN A 360 -75.41 55.49 -70.23
CA GLN A 360 -76.27 55.17 -71.38
C GLN A 360 -75.74 53.87 -72.10
N PRO A 361 -76.58 53.11 -72.83
CA PRO A 361 -76.33 51.71 -73.22
C PRO A 361 -76.16 51.45 -74.75
N GLY A 362 -75.56 50.31 -75.14
CA GLY A 362 -75.77 49.68 -76.47
C GLY A 362 -74.59 48.95 -77.16
N GLU A 363 -74.67 47.61 -77.22
CA GLU A 363 -74.25 46.60 -78.26
C GLU A 363 -72.80 46.55 -78.88
N PRO A 364 -72.40 45.46 -79.59
CA PRO A 364 -72.28 44.03 -79.22
C PRO A 364 -70.86 43.45 -79.59
N PRO A 365 -70.56 42.13 -79.44
CA PRO A 365 -69.19 41.59 -79.35
C PRO A 365 -68.62 41.04 -80.68
N PRO A 366 -67.33 40.67 -80.72
CA PRO A 366 -66.87 39.63 -81.64
C PRO A 366 -66.36 38.36 -80.92
N THR A 367 -66.74 37.22 -81.48
CA THR A 367 -66.38 35.84 -81.12
C THR A 367 -65.08 35.38 -81.84
N PRO A 368 -64.66 34.09 -81.83
CA PRO A 368 -63.49 33.61 -81.10
C PRO A 368 -62.39 33.04 -82.04
N LEU A 369 -61.20 32.73 -81.51
CA LEU A 369 -60.25 31.84 -82.20
C LEU A 369 -60.04 30.55 -81.40
N TRP A 370 -60.19 29.45 -82.14
CA TRP A 370 -60.07 28.05 -81.76
C TRP A 370 -58.61 27.61 -81.59
N LEU A 371 -58.37 26.59 -80.74
CA LEU A 371 -57.79 25.27 -81.06
C LEU A 371 -57.22 24.61 -79.77
N LEU A 372 -57.82 23.51 -79.31
CA LEU A 372 -57.30 22.12 -79.37
C LEU A 372 -56.10 21.88 -78.41
N ALA A 373 -56.26 21.21 -77.26
CA ALA A 373 -56.51 19.77 -77.04
C ALA A 373 -55.29 19.12 -76.38
N VAL A 374 -55.53 18.25 -75.39
CA VAL A 374 -54.93 16.91 -75.14
C VAL A 374 -54.91 16.60 -73.63
N LEU A 375 -55.80 15.68 -73.23
CA LEU A 375 -55.73 14.77 -72.06
C LEU A 375 -54.64 13.69 -72.31
N PRO A 376 -54.12 12.88 -71.36
CA PRO A 376 -54.88 12.31 -70.24
C PRO A 376 -54.14 12.00 -68.91
N ALA A 377 -54.98 11.59 -67.97
CA ALA A 377 -54.81 10.79 -66.75
C ALA A 377 -53.55 9.92 -66.57
N LEU A 378 -53.13 9.79 -65.31
CA LEU A 378 -52.62 8.54 -64.74
C LEU A 378 -53.09 8.38 -63.28
N LEU A 379 -53.97 7.40 -63.08
CA LEU A 379 -54.14 6.71 -61.80
C LEU A 379 -52.84 5.99 -61.44
N HIS A 380 -52.46 5.92 -60.17
CA HIS A 380 -52.33 4.63 -59.48
C HIS A 380 -52.34 4.78 -57.94
N ARG A 381 -53.32 4.09 -57.34
CA ARG A 381 -53.36 3.68 -55.93
C ARG A 381 -52.49 2.43 -55.73
N ARG A 382 -51.85 2.31 -54.57
CA ARG A 382 -51.82 1.14 -53.65
C ARG A 382 -50.81 1.48 -52.54
N TRP A 383 -51.22 1.69 -51.28
CA TRP A 383 -51.55 0.70 -50.26
C TRP A 383 -50.58 -0.49 -50.23
N ARG A 384 -49.54 -0.38 -49.40
CA ARG A 384 -49.31 -1.26 -48.26
C ARG A 384 -48.43 -0.57 -47.22
#